data_AF-A0A0R2KSY8-F1
#
_entry.id   AF-A0A0R2KSY8-F1
#
_cell.length_a   1.000
_cell.length_b   1.000
_cell.length_c   1.000
_cell.angle_alpha   90.00
_cell.angle_beta   90.00
_cell.angle_gamma   90.00
#
_symmetry.space_group_name_H-M   'P 1'
#
loop_
_entity.id
_entity.type
_entity.pdbx_description
1 polymer ?
#
loop_
_entity_poly.entity_id
_entity_poly.type
_entity_poly.pdbx_seq_one_letter_code
_entity_poly.pdbx_strand_id
1 'polypeptide(L)' 'MRKMLRNSNIPEDQADLALNRWTLAICEHELGHAIGLKHYKGAKPSVMKENLGVPIQAVDVQNVRKLYHLGQ' A
#
# COMPACT_ATOMS: atom_id res chain seq x y z
N MET A 1 -2.65 -8.15 15.42
CA MET A 1 -3.45 -8.58 14.24
C MET A 1 -3.78 -10.07 14.24
N ARG A 2 -2.80 -11.00 14.15
CA ARG A 2 -3.06 -12.47 14.13
C ARG A 2 -3.86 -13.01 15.33
N LYS A 3 -3.69 -12.42 16.52
CA LYS A 3 -4.48 -12.75 17.72
C LYS A 3 -5.93 -12.22 17.66
N MET A 4 -6.17 -11.13 16.93
CA MET A 4 -7.52 -10.57 16.74
C MET A 4 -8.32 -11.36 15.72
N LEU A 5 -7.68 -11.78 14.62
CA LEU A 5 -8.32 -12.54 13.52
C LEU A 5 -8.82 -13.93 13.97
N ARG A 6 -8.10 -14.60 14.87
CA ARG A 6 -8.50 -15.90 15.43
C ARG A 6 -9.84 -15.88 16.18
N ASN A 7 -10.27 -14.72 16.68
CA ASN A 7 -11.50 -14.59 17.46
C ASN A 7 -12.69 -14.09 16.61
N SER A 8 -12.51 -13.92 15.30
CA SER A 8 -13.49 -13.25 14.43
C SER A 8 -14.37 -14.20 13.61
N ASN A 9 -14.24 -15.53 13.78
CA ASN A 9 -14.90 -16.54 12.95
C ASN A 9 -14.61 -16.40 11.42
N ILE A 10 -13.56 -15.65 11.06
CA ILE A 10 -13.10 -15.51 9.69
C ILE A 10 -12.28 -16.76 9.33
N PRO A 11 -12.53 -17.41 8.18
CA PRO A 11 -11.71 -18.52 7.71
C PRO A 11 -10.21 -18.17 7.71
N GLU A 12 -9.37 -19.09 8.17
CA GLU A 12 -7.93 -18.84 8.37
C GLU A 12 -7.22 -18.41 7.07
N ASP A 13 -7.60 -18.99 5.93
CA ASP A 13 -7.12 -18.63 4.60
C ASP A 13 -7.43 -17.17 4.24
N GLN A 14 -8.62 -16.67 4.61
CA GLN A 14 -9.03 -15.29 4.38
C GLN A 14 -8.28 -14.33 5.31
N ALA A 15 -8.04 -14.74 6.55
CA ALA A 15 -7.28 -13.97 7.53
C ALA A 15 -5.80 -13.82 7.11
N ASP A 16 -5.17 -14.91 6.67
CA ASP A 16 -3.79 -14.89 6.15
C ASP A 16 -3.70 -14.11 4.84
N LEU A 17 -4.67 -14.24 3.93
CA LEU A 17 -4.72 -13.44 2.70
C LEU A 17 -4.81 -11.94 3.00
N ALA A 18 -5.66 -11.54 3.95
CA ALA A 18 -5.79 -10.15 4.36
C ALA A 18 -4.49 -9.61 4.99
N LEU A 19 -3.86 -10.41 5.87
CA LEU A 19 -2.58 -10.05 6.48
C LEU A 19 -1.47 -9.89 5.45
N ASN A 20 -1.39 -10.82 4.48
CA ASN A 20 -0.39 -10.77 3.42
C ASN A 20 -0.57 -9.53 2.53
N ARG A 21 -1.81 -9.20 2.14
CA ARG A 21 -2.11 -7.98 1.37
C ARG A 21 -1.76 -6.71 2.12
N TRP A 22 -2.06 -6.66 3.42
CA TRP A 22 -1.71 -5.51 4.25
C TRP A 22 -0.20 -5.37 4.42
N THR A 23 0.51 -6.48 4.65
CA THR A 23 1.98 -6.51 4.73
C THR A 23 2.61 -6.04 3.43
N LEU A 24 2.11 -6.51 2.28
CA LEU A 24 2.58 -6.08 0.97
C LEU A 24 2.39 -4.57 0.77
N ALA A 25 1.22 -4.02 1.11
CA ALA A 25 0.95 -2.60 1.00
C ALA A 25 1.88 -1.74 1.88
N ILE A 26 2.25 -2.22 3.07
CA ILE A 26 3.26 -1.57 3.91
C ILE A 26 4.63 -1.60 3.22
N CYS A 27 5.07 -2.76 2.73
CA CYS A 27 6.35 -2.88 2.03
C CYS A 27 6.41 -1.94 0.81
N GLU A 28 5.34 -1.90 0.01
CA GLU A 28 5.23 -1.01 -1.15
C GLU A 28 5.29 0.47 -0.75
N HIS A 29 4.65 0.87 0.36
CA HIS A 29 4.69 2.23 0.89
C HIS A 29 6.11 2.66 1.29
N GLU A 30 6.79 1.83 2.10
CA GLU A 30 8.14 2.12 2.57
C GLU A 30 9.16 2.12 1.42
N LEU A 31 8.99 1.24 0.43
CA LEU A 31 9.78 1.28 -0.80
C LEU A 31 9.54 2.58 -1.58
N GLY A 32 8.31 3.07 -1.61
CA GLY A 32 7.98 4.38 -2.18
C GLY A 32 8.78 5.51 -1.52
N HIS A 33 8.88 5.51 -0.18
CA HIS A 33 9.75 6.45 0.53
C HIS A 33 11.23 6.26 0.20
N ALA A 34 11.71 5.02 0.16
CA ALA A 34 13.10 4.71 -0.18
C ALA A 34 13.50 5.20 -1.57
N ILE A 35 12.58 5.19 -2.54
CA ILE A 35 12.82 5.72 -3.89
C ILE A 35 12.56 7.22 -4.04
N GLY A 36 12.20 7.93 -2.96
CA GLY A 36 12.07 9.39 -2.93
C GLY A 36 10.63 9.94 -3.03
N LEU A 37 9.60 9.10 -2.97
CA LEU A 37 8.22 9.57 -2.86
C LEU A 37 7.91 10.09 -1.45
N LYS A 38 7.03 11.09 -1.38
CA LYS A 38 6.44 11.58 -0.13
C LYS A 38 5.00 11.09 0.00
N HIS A 39 4.40 11.29 1.17
CA HIS A 39 2.99 11.00 1.38
C HIS A 39 2.11 11.68 0.32
N TYR A 40 1.22 10.88 -0.27
CA TYR A 40 0.22 11.36 -1.22
C TYR A 40 -0.97 11.96 -0.49
N LYS A 41 -1.25 13.25 -0.73
CA LYS A 41 -2.32 14.01 -0.07
C LYS A 41 -3.60 14.16 -0.90
N GLY A 42 -3.67 13.53 -2.08
CA GLY A 42 -4.82 13.68 -2.98
C GLY A 42 -6.00 12.77 -2.61
N ALA A 43 -7.15 13.03 -3.23
CA ALA A 43 -8.39 12.28 -2.97
C ALA A 43 -8.31 10.80 -3.40
N LYS A 44 -7.59 10.51 -4.50
CA LYS A 44 -7.48 9.15 -5.06
C LYS A 44 -6.86 8.15 -4.07
N PRO A 45 -7.22 6.86 -4.14
CA PRO A 45 -6.48 5.82 -3.43
C PRO A 45 -5.03 5.78 -3.94
N SER A 46 -4.11 5.49 -3.02
CA SER A 46 -2.67 5.49 -3.26
C SER A 46 -2.01 4.68 -2.16
N VAL A 47 -1.00 3.89 -2.51
CA VAL A 47 -0.19 3.17 -1.53
C VAL A 47 0.63 4.13 -0.65
N MET A 48 0.89 5.35 -1.14
CA MET A 48 1.62 6.41 -0.41
C MET A 48 0.74 7.26 0.52
N LYS A 49 -0.50 6.86 0.82
CA LYS A 49 -1.31 7.51 1.87
C LYS A 49 -0.86 7.07 3.26
N GLU A 50 -1.08 7.92 4.25
CA GLU A 50 -0.81 7.63 5.67
C GLU A 50 -1.63 6.43 6.17
N ASN A 51 -2.89 6.33 5.75
CA ASN A 51 -3.73 5.17 6.02
C ASN A 51 -3.50 4.10 4.94
N LEU A 52 -2.62 3.15 5.25
CA LEU A 52 -2.29 2.00 4.41
C LEU A 52 -3.47 1.04 4.28
N GLY A 53 -3.56 0.36 3.14
CA GLY A 53 -4.62 -0.64 2.91
C GLY A 53 -5.00 -0.88 1.46
N VAL A 54 -4.38 -0.14 0.53
CA VAL A 54 -4.51 -0.40 -0.91
C VAL A 54 -3.12 -0.72 -1.48
N PRO A 55 -3.02 -1.66 -2.44
CA PRO A 55 -1.77 -1.90 -3.17
C PRO A 55 -1.44 -0.71 -4.07
N ILE A 56 -0.30 -0.74 -4.76
CA ILE A 56 0.08 0.25 -5.79
C ILE A 56 -1.09 0.59 -6.73
N GLN A 57 -1.38 1.89 -6.86
CA GLN A 57 -2.44 2.44 -7.71
C GLN A 57 -1.85 3.20 -8.91
N ALA A 58 -2.69 3.52 -9.90
CA ALA A 58 -2.27 4.26 -11.10
C ALA A 58 -1.64 5.63 -10.79
N VAL A 59 -2.08 6.31 -9.71
CA VAL A 59 -1.50 7.59 -9.29
C VAL A 59 -0.08 7.44 -8.75
N ASP A 60 0.24 6.30 -8.13
CA ASP A 60 1.58 6.01 -7.62
C ASP A 60 2.56 5.86 -8.78
N VAL A 61 2.16 5.12 -9.82
CA VAL A 61 2.95 5.00 -11.07
C VAL A 61 3.16 6.36 -11.73
N GLN A 62 2.12 7.20 -11.80
CA GLN A 62 2.25 8.55 -12.34
C GLN A 62 3.23 9.41 -11.53
N ASN A 63 3.22 9.29 -10.21
CA ASN A 63 4.13 10.04 -9.34
C ASN A 63 5.58 9.56 -9.46
N VAL A 64 5.81 8.24 -9.58
CA VAL A 64 7.14 7.68 -9.88
C VAL A 64 7.66 8.19 -11.22
N ARG A 65 6.84 8.17 -12.27
CA ARG A 65 7.23 8.67 -13.59
C ARG A 65 7.61 10.15 -13.54
N LYS A 66 6.87 10.97 -12.79
CA LYS A 66 7.20 12.39 -12.58
C LYS A 66 8.52 12.56 -11.84
N LEU A 67 8.75 11.79 -10.78
CA LEU A 67 9.98 11.84 -9.99
C LEU A 67 11.23 11.58 -10.84
N TYR A 68 11.14 10.61 -11.76
CA TYR A 68 12.22 10.23 -12.66
C TYR A 68 12.18 10.92 -14.03
N HIS A 69 11.31 11.91 -14.23
CA HIS A 69 11.17 12.65 -15.50
C HIS A 69 10.92 11.75 -16.73
N LEU A 70 10.20 10.64 -16.54
CA LEU A 70 9.95 9.64 -17.60
C LEU A 70 8.72 10.01 -18.46
N GLY A 71 8.96 10.25 -19.76
CA GLY A 71 7.92 10.58 -20.74
C GLY A 71 7.40 12.01 -20.64
N GLN A 72 8.31 12.96 -20.34
CA GLN A 72 8.11 14.38 -20.59
C GLN A 72 8.39 14.72 -22.04
#